data_AF-A0A9E5W077-F1
#
_entry.id   AF-A0A9E5W077-F1
#
_cell.length_a   1.000
_cell.length_b   1.000
_cell.length_c   1.000
_cell.angle_alpha   90.00
_cell.angle_beta   90.00
_cell.angle_gamma   90.00
#
_symmetry.space_group_name_H-M   'P 1'
#
loop_
_entity.id
_entity.type
_entity.pdbx_description
1 polymer ?
#
loop_
_entity_poly.entity_id
_entity_poly.type
_entity_poly.pdbx_seq_one_letter_code
_entity_poly.pdbx_strand_id
1 'polypeptide(L)' 'MSKFDEVKTAVENGKTKIVADLVQGALDEGKPAKEILAGMIEAMGVVGDKFSAGEIFVPEMLVAARAMSKGVGVLKPLL' A
#
# COMPACT_ATOMS: atom_id res chain seq x y z
N MET A 1 16.39 0.54 -0.54
CA MET A 1 15.03 0.68 0.02
C MET A 1 14.55 -0.73 0.31
N SER A 2 13.92 -0.99 1.46
CA SER A 2 13.36 -2.32 1.74
C SER A 2 12.10 -2.51 0.87
N LYS A 3 11.73 -3.75 0.54
CA LYS A 3 10.45 -4.01 -0.13
C LYS A 3 9.26 -3.46 0.66
N PHE A 4 9.38 -3.39 1.98
CA PHE A 4 8.40 -2.74 2.84
C PHE A 4 8.19 -1.24 2.50
N ASP A 5 9.26 -0.48 2.25
CA ASP A 5 9.16 0.93 1.87
C ASP A 5 8.56 1.09 0.46
N GLU A 6 8.89 0.15 -0.43
CA GLU A 6 8.32 0.10 -1.77
C GLU A 6 6.83 -0.21 -1.76
N VAL A 7 6.35 -1.07 -0.83
CA VAL A 7 4.92 -1.29 -0.63
C VAL A 7 4.21 0.01 -0.28
N LYS A 8 4.73 0.79 0.68
CA LYS A 8 4.15 2.08 1.08
C LYS A 8 4.07 3.03 -0.12
N THR A 9 5.19 3.19 -0.81
CA THR A 9 5.30 4.05 -1.99
C THR A 9 4.36 3.60 -3.11
N ALA A 10 4.22 2.29 -3.33
CA ALA A 10 3.32 1.74 -4.34
C ALA A 10 1.85 1.96 -3.99
N VAL A 11 1.47 1.92 -2.71
CA VAL A 11 0.12 2.25 -2.26
C VAL A 11 -0.17 3.74 -2.44
N GLU A 12 0.75 4.62 -2.01
CA GLU A 12 0.59 6.07 -2.15
C GLU A 12 0.42 6.51 -3.60
N ASN A 13 1.22 5.93 -4.51
CA ASN A 13 1.15 6.22 -5.94
C ASN A 13 0.09 5.38 -6.68
N GLY A 14 -0.66 4.54 -5.97
CA GLY A 14 -1.71 3.70 -6.53
C GLY A 14 -1.24 2.70 -7.60
N LYS A 15 -0.02 2.18 -7.48
CA LYS A 15 0.58 1.19 -8.39
C LYS A 15 0.03 -0.22 -8.15
N THR A 16 -1.23 -0.41 -8.51
CA THR A 16 -1.99 -1.68 -8.42
C THR A 16 -1.31 -2.89 -9.04
N LYS A 17 -0.48 -2.71 -10.08
CA LYS A 17 0.18 -3.82 -10.79
C LYS A 17 1.34 -4.44 -10.01
N ILE A 18 2.08 -3.66 -9.23
CA ILE A 18 3.31 -4.11 -8.55
C ILE A 18 3.10 -4.30 -7.04
N VAL A 19 2.08 -3.68 -6.46
CA VAL A 19 1.86 -3.71 -4.99
C VAL A 19 1.70 -5.13 -4.45
N ALA A 20 1.09 -6.04 -5.21
CA ALA A 20 0.93 -7.44 -4.81
C ALA A 20 2.28 -8.16 -4.73
N ASP A 21 3.13 -7.98 -5.74
CA ASP A 21 4.47 -8.60 -5.80
C ASP A 21 5.40 -8.02 -4.72
N LEU A 22 5.27 -6.73 -4.42
CA LEU A 22 6.02 -6.08 -3.35
C LEU A 22 5.60 -6.57 -1.97
N VAL A 23 4.28 -6.74 -1.75
CA VAL A 23 3.75 -7.31 -0.51
C VAL A 23 4.23 -8.75 -0.33
N GLN A 24 4.17 -9.56 -1.39
CA GLN A 24 4.70 -10.93 -1.36
C GLN A 24 6.21 -10.92 -1.05
N GLY A 25 6.97 -10.07 -1.72
CA GLY A 25 8.40 -9.96 -1.47
C GLY A 25 8.74 -9.52 -0.05
N ALA A 26 7.94 -8.64 0.56
CA ALA A 26 8.12 -8.27 1.97
C ALA A 26 7.82 -9.46 2.91
N LEU A 27 6.79 -10.25 2.61
CA LEU A 27 6.51 -11.49 3.34
C LEU A 27 7.66 -12.49 3.22
N ASP A 28 8.24 -12.63 2.01
CA ASP A 28 9.37 -13.51 1.74
C ASP A 28 10.65 -13.06 2.48
N GLU A 29 10.80 -11.76 2.73
CA GLU A 29 11.85 -11.17 3.59
C GLU A 29 11.62 -11.44 5.10
N GLY A 30 10.51 -12.10 5.46
CA GLY A 30 10.16 -12.44 6.84
C GLY A 30 9.42 -11.34 7.58
N LYS A 31 8.97 -10.27 6.90
CA LYS A 31 8.11 -9.25 7.53
C LYS A 31 6.75 -9.86 7.87
N PRO A 32 6.24 -9.67 9.11
CA PRO A 32 4.90 -10.12 9.45
C PRO A 32 3.82 -9.43 8.61
N ALA A 33 2.80 -10.19 8.18
CA ALA A 33 1.66 -9.66 7.42
C ALA A 33 0.99 -8.46 8.11
N LYS A 34 0.91 -8.47 9.45
CA LYS A 34 0.37 -7.36 10.25
C LYS A 34 1.21 -6.08 10.14
N GLU A 35 2.53 -6.19 10.09
CA GLU A 35 3.39 -5.01 9.91
C GLU A 35 3.24 -4.42 8.51
N ILE A 36 3.17 -5.27 7.49
CA ILE A 36 2.95 -4.84 6.10
C ILE A 36 1.61 -4.11 5.99
N LEU A 37 0.55 -4.68 6.59
CA LEU A 37 -0.77 -4.05 6.65
C LEU A 37 -0.71 -2.68 7.35
N ALA A 38 -0.04 -2.59 8.50
CA ALA A 38 0.14 -1.33 9.21
C ALA A 38 0.82 -0.28 8.32
N GLY A 39 1.88 -0.67 7.61
CA GLY A 39 2.56 0.22 6.67
C GLY A 39 1.67 0.69 5.51
N MET A 40 0.81 -0.18 4.99
CA MET A 40 -0.17 0.20 3.95
C MET A 40 -1.24 1.16 4.48
N ILE A 41 -1.62 1.06 5.75
CA ILE A 41 -2.56 1.99 6.41
C ILE A 41 -1.89 3.36 6.61
N GLU A 42 -0.63 3.40 7.04
CA GLU A 42 0.14 4.66 7.14
C GLU A 42 0.22 5.36 5.78
N ALA A 43 0.54 4.62 4.71
CA ALA A 43 0.56 5.13 3.35
C ALA A 43 -0.80 5.74 2.92
N MET A 44 -1.91 5.13 3.34
CA MET A 44 -3.24 5.68 3.12
C MET A 44 -3.53 6.97 3.89
N GLY A 45 -2.96 7.11 5.10
CA GLY A 45 -2.99 8.36 5.84
C GLY A 45 -2.36 9.49 5.02
N VAL A 46 -1.18 9.26 4.45
CA VAL A 46 -0.47 10.23 3.61
C VAL A 46 -1.29 10.61 2.36
N VAL A 47 -1.97 9.66 1.72
CA VAL A 47 -2.89 9.94 0.61
C VAL A 47 -4.05 10.82 1.07
N GLY A 48 -4.62 10.55 2.25
CA GLY A 48 -5.68 11.36 2.85
C GLY A 48 -5.24 12.79 3.18
N ASP A 49 -4.01 12.95 3.66
CA ASP A 49 -3.42 14.26 3.93
C ASP A 49 -3.22 15.06 2.64
N LYS A 50 -2.66 14.42 1.59
CA LYS A 50 -2.50 15.03 0.25
C LYS A 50 -3.84 15.44 -0.35
N PHE A 51 -4.88 14.62 -0.16
CA PHE A 51 -6.24 14.95 -0.62
C PHE A 51 -6.79 16.16 0.12
N SER A 52 -6.62 16.21 1.44
CA SER A 52 -7.06 17.33 2.28
C SER A 52 -6.29 18.62 2.00
N ALA A 53 -5.02 18.51 1.60
CA ALA A 53 -4.17 19.62 1.15
C ALA A 53 -4.48 20.09 -0.29
N GLY A 54 -5.32 19.37 -1.04
CA GLY A 54 -5.63 19.68 -2.43
C GLY A 54 -4.51 19.32 -3.42
N GLU A 55 -3.54 18.48 -3.03
CA GLU A 55 -2.45 18.01 -3.88
C GLU A 55 -2.89 16.89 -4.84
N ILE A 56 -3.88 16.10 -4.44
CA ILE A 56 -4.48 15.03 -5.25
C ILE A 56 -6.01 15.14 -5.24
N PHE A 57 -6.66 14.50 -6.21
CA PHE A 57 -8.12 14.50 -6.34
C PHE A 57 -8.70 13.09 -6.08
N VAL A 58 -10.03 13.02 -6.14
CA VAL A 58 -10.79 11.77 -5.94
C VAL A 58 -10.30 10.63 -6.86
N PRO A 59 -10.01 10.85 -8.17
CA PRO A 59 -9.50 9.79 -9.03
C PRO A 59 -8.20 9.15 -8.53
N GLU A 60 -7.23 9.94 -8.08
CA GLU A 60 -5.96 9.48 -7.52
C GLU A 60 -6.19 8.71 -6.23
N MET A 61 -7.07 9.21 -5.36
CA MET A 61 -7.45 8.52 -4.12
C MET A 61 -8.08 7.15 -4.39
N LEU A 62 -8.94 7.04 -5.40
CA LEU A 62 -9.55 5.75 -5.80
C LEU A 62 -8.50 4.76 -6.33
N VAL A 63 -7.50 5.26 -7.05
CA VAL A 63 -6.41 4.43 -7.59
C VAL A 63 -5.51 3.91 -6.46
N ALA A 64 -5.20 4.76 -5.47
CA ALA A 64 -4.53 4.34 -4.24
C ALA A 64 -5.36 3.28 -3.49
N ALA A 65 -6.67 3.50 -3.32
CA ALA A 65 -7.56 2.58 -2.61
C ALA A 65 -7.62 1.20 -3.29
N ARG A 66 -7.58 1.20 -4.63
CA ARG A 66 -7.50 -0.02 -5.42
C ARG A 66 -6.16 -0.74 -5.23
N ALA A 67 -5.04 -0.01 -5.13
CA ALA A 67 -3.73 -0.59 -4.85
C ALA A 67 -3.69 -1.22 -3.46
N MET A 68 -4.22 -0.53 -2.45
CA MET A 68 -4.37 -1.09 -1.11
C MET A 68 -5.19 -2.39 -1.14
N SER A 69 -6.34 -2.38 -1.81
CA SER A 69 -7.20 -3.57 -1.91
C SER A 69 -6.48 -4.77 -2.54
N LYS A 70 -5.60 -4.54 -3.52
CA LYS A 70 -4.78 -5.60 -4.13
C LYS A 70 -3.72 -6.14 -3.17
N GLY A 71 -3.00 -5.27 -2.46
CA GLY A 71 -2.00 -5.71 -1.48
C GLY A 71 -2.63 -6.44 -0.29
N VAL A 72 -3.76 -5.94 0.23
CA VAL A 72 -4.50 -6.61 1.31
C VAL A 72 -5.01 -7.99 0.87
N GLY A 73 -5.36 -8.15 -0.41
CA GLY A 73 -5.73 -9.47 -0.97
C GLY A 73 -4.65 -10.53 -0.81
N VAL A 74 -3.37 -10.14 -0.83
CA VAL A 74 -2.23 -11.04 -0.58
C VAL A 74 -2.07 -11.34 0.91
N LEU A 75 -2.33 -10.36 1.78
CA LEU A 75 -2.20 -10.50 3.23
C LEU A 75 -3.36 -11.28 3.86
N LYS A 76 -4.57 -11.20 3.29
CA LYS A 76 -5.81 -11.79 3.83
C LYS A 76 -5.72 -13.28 4.19
N PRO A 77 -5.09 -14.18 3.40
CA PRO A 77 -4.93 -15.58 3.80
C PRO A 77 -3.90 -15.82 4.92
N LEU A 78 -3.11 -14.82 5.29
CA LEU A 78 -2.00 -14.91 6.26
C LEU A 78 -2.31 -14.19 7.58
N LEU A 79 -3.49 -13.58 7.70
CA LEU A 79 -3.98 -12.83 8.86
C LEU A 79 -5.06 -13.62 9.60
#